data_AF-A0A154R0V1-F1
#
_entry.id   AF-A0A154R0V1-F1
#
_cell.length_a   1.000
_cell.length_b   1.000
_cell.length_c   1.000
_cell.angle_alpha   90.00
_cell.angle_beta   90.00
_cell.angle_gamma   90.00
#
_symmetry.space_group_name_H-M   'P 1'
#
loop_
_entity.id
_entity.type
_entity.pdbx_description
1 polymer ?
#
loop_
_entity_poly.entity_id
_entity_poly.type
_entity_poly.pdbx_seq_one_letter_code
_entity_poly.pdbx_strand_id
1 'polypeptide(L)'
;MSANLIASLRQQCGGPRDGALLRFSLGSALLAEGDAGAAVDELRRALGFDPTYSAAWKLLGKACLAHGDEIAAADAWRSGIAAAALRGDKQAEKEMGVFLRRLEKAQR
;
A
#
# COMPACT_ATOMS: atom_id res chain seq x y z
N MET A 1 4.46 8.58 -18.84
CA MET A 1 4.80 9.81 -18.07
C MET A 1 4.97 9.56 -16.57
N SER A 2 4.72 8.34 -16.07
CA SER A 2 4.88 7.94 -14.67
C SER A 2 6.34 7.62 -14.29
N ALA A 3 7.17 7.17 -15.23
CA ALA A 3 8.60 6.94 -15.01
C ALA A 3 9.37 8.18 -14.50
N ASN A 4 9.07 9.37 -15.02
CA ASN A 4 9.68 10.63 -14.54
C ASN A 4 9.25 10.98 -13.10
N LEU A 5 8.01 10.66 -12.74
CA LEU A 5 7.50 10.86 -11.38
C LEU A 5 8.22 9.92 -10.41
N ILE A 6 8.35 8.64 -10.75
CA ILE A 6 9.06 7.64 -9.93
C ILE A 6 10.52 8.04 -9.72
N ALA A 7 11.21 8.47 -10.77
CA ALA A 7 12.60 8.93 -10.68
C ALA A 7 12.73 10.13 -9.73
N SER A 8 11.84 11.13 -9.86
CA SER A 8 11.82 12.32 -8.99
C SER A 8 11.49 11.98 -7.53
N LEU A 9 10.57 11.05 -7.28
CA LEU A 9 10.22 10.58 -5.94
C LEU A 9 11.37 9.80 -5.30
N ARG A 10 12.06 8.94 -6.07
CA ARG A 10 13.25 8.20 -5.60
C ARG A 10 14.42 9.13 -5.23
N GLN A 11 14.63 10.20 -5.98
CA GLN A 11 15.66 11.19 -5.67
C GLN A 11 15.40 11.95 -4.35
N GLN A 12 14.14 12.05 -3.94
CA GLN A 12 13.74 12.71 -2.69
C GLN A 12 13.77 11.75 -1.49
N CYS A 13 13.80 10.44 -1.72
CA CYS A 13 13.91 9.43 -0.67
C CYS A 13 15.30 9.50 -0.01
N GLY A 14 15.36 9.39 1.32
CA GLY A 14 16.59 9.60 2.11
C GLY A 14 16.96 11.06 2.34
N GLY A 15 16.17 12.01 1.83
CA GLY A 15 16.32 13.44 2.09
C GLY A 15 15.42 13.95 3.23
N PRO A 16 15.41 15.26 3.50
CA PRO A 16 14.58 15.88 4.55
C PRO A 16 13.06 15.79 4.28
N ARG A 17 12.66 15.37 3.08
CA ARG A 17 11.26 15.17 2.66
C ARG A 17 10.86 13.70 2.62
N ASP A 18 11.73 12.78 3.04
CA ASP A 18 11.38 11.37 3.16
C ASP A 18 10.40 11.15 4.30
N GLY A 19 9.47 10.22 4.09
CA GLY A 19 8.42 9.91 5.04
C GLY A 19 7.30 9.08 4.42
N ALA A 20 6.28 8.79 5.22
CA ALA A 20 5.18 7.91 4.85
C ALA A 20 4.50 8.30 3.53
N LEU A 21 4.23 9.60 3.34
CA LEU A 21 3.56 10.11 2.15
C LEU A 21 4.41 9.95 0.88
N LEU A 22 5.70 10.28 0.95
CA LEU A 22 6.61 10.16 -0.21
C LEU A 22 6.73 8.71 -0.66
N ARG A 23 6.97 7.81 0.30
CA ARG A 23 7.07 6.36 0.07
C ARG A 23 5.77 5.77 -0.47
N PHE A 24 4.62 6.22 0.05
CA PHE A 24 3.30 5.86 -0.47
C PHE A 24 3.11 6.30 -1.93
N SER A 25 3.43 7.55 -2.25
CA SER A 25 3.32 8.07 -3.62
C SER A 25 4.22 7.30 -4.59
N LEU A 26 5.43 6.95 -4.15
CA LEU A 26 6.36 6.13 -4.93
C LEU A 26 5.81 4.73 -5.17
N GLY A 27 5.33 4.06 -4.12
CA GLY A 27 4.72 2.73 -4.25
C GLY A 27 3.48 2.73 -5.15
N SER A 28 2.65 3.78 -5.08
CA SER A 28 1.49 3.96 -5.96
C SER A 28 1.89 4.08 -7.42
N ALA A 29 2.90 4.88 -7.72
CA ALA A 29 3.40 5.07 -9.08
C ALA A 29 4.04 3.77 -9.62
N LEU A 30 4.80 3.04 -8.79
CA LEU A 30 5.38 1.74 -9.15
C LEU A 30 4.31 0.70 -9.48
N LEU A 31 3.24 0.64 -8.67
CA LEU A 31 2.12 -0.25 -8.93
C LEU A 31 1.41 0.08 -10.25
N ALA A 32 1.27 1.37 -10.57
CA ALA A 32 0.69 1.82 -11.83
C ALA A 32 1.55 1.46 -13.06
N GLU A 33 2.87 1.40 -12.91
CA GLU A 33 3.79 0.92 -13.96
C GLU A 33 3.85 -0.62 -14.04
N GLY A 34 3.17 -1.34 -13.16
CA GLY A 34 3.17 -2.81 -13.11
C GLY A 34 4.29 -3.42 -12.28
N ASP A 35 5.14 -2.59 -11.64
CA ASP A 35 6.18 -3.05 -10.72
C ASP A 35 5.61 -3.26 -9.31
N ALA A 36 4.76 -4.27 -9.18
CA ALA A 36 4.11 -4.62 -7.93
C ALA A 36 5.12 -5.01 -6.84
N GLY A 37 6.23 -5.65 -7.21
CA GLY A 37 7.29 -6.03 -6.27
C GLY A 37 7.95 -4.82 -5.61
N ALA A 38 8.40 -3.85 -6.42
CA ALA A 38 8.97 -2.62 -5.88
C ALA A 38 7.93 -1.78 -5.13
N ALA A 39 6.67 -1.79 -5.57
CA ALA A 39 5.59 -1.11 -4.87
C ALA A 39 5.39 -1.63 -3.44
N VAL A 40 5.43 -2.95 -3.24
CA VAL A 40 5.32 -3.58 -1.92
C VAL A 40 6.43 -3.09 -0.99
N ASP A 41 7.68 -3.04 -1.46
CA ASP A 41 8.81 -2.61 -0.63
C ASP A 41 8.67 -1.15 -0.18
N GLU A 42 8.33 -0.26 -1.11
CA GLU A 42 8.15 1.17 -0.79
C GLU A 42 6.93 1.41 0.12
N LEU A 43 5.85 0.66 -0.05
CA LEU A 43 4.68 0.75 0.82
C LEU A 43 4.96 0.22 2.23
N ARG A 44 5.77 -0.83 2.37
CA ARG A 44 6.25 -1.29 3.69
C ARG A 44 7.10 -0.24 4.38
N ARG A 45 7.97 0.45 3.63
CA ARG A 45 8.74 1.60 4.18
C ARG A 45 7.81 2.72 4.63
N ALA A 46 6.77 3.04 3.85
CA ALA A 46 5.77 4.03 4.23
C ALA A 46 5.12 3.71 5.59
N LEU A 47 4.79 2.45 5.80
CA LEU A 47 4.22 1.95 7.05
C LEU A 47 5.22 1.89 8.21
N GLY A 48 6.52 1.79 7.90
CA GLY A 48 7.58 1.97 8.89
C GLY A 48 7.64 3.41 9.44
N PHE A 49 7.25 4.40 8.65
CA PHE A 49 7.12 5.80 9.10
C PHE A 49 5.80 6.07 9.81
N ASP A 50 4.68 5.60 9.25
CA ASP A 50 3.34 5.72 9.86
C ASP A 50 2.58 4.38 9.76
N PRO A 51 2.60 3.55 10.83
CA PRO A 51 1.90 2.28 10.83
C PRO A 51 0.37 2.44 10.85
N THR A 52 -0.13 3.64 11.16
CA THR A 52 -1.57 3.95 11.15
C THR A 52 -2.04 4.44 9.78
N TYR A 53 -1.17 4.45 8.75
CA TYR A 53 -1.52 5.01 7.46
C TYR A 53 -2.41 4.07 6.63
N SER A 54 -3.73 4.16 6.85
CA SER A 54 -4.75 3.30 6.22
C SER A 54 -4.66 3.24 4.70
N ALA A 55 -4.29 4.35 4.04
CA ALA A 55 -4.14 4.41 2.59
C ALA A 55 -2.96 3.57 2.10
N ALA A 56 -1.84 3.55 2.84
CA ALA A 56 -0.68 2.74 2.51
C ALA A 56 -0.98 1.24 2.69
N TRP A 57 -1.68 0.85 3.76
CA TRP A 57 -2.15 -0.52 3.94
C TRP A 57 -3.08 -1.00 2.81
N LYS A 58 -4.04 -0.14 2.41
CA LYS A 58 -4.94 -0.43 1.30
C LYS A 58 -4.17 -0.72 0.01
N LEU A 59 -3.18 0.11 -0.29
CA LEU A 59 -2.38 -0.02 -1.49
C LEU A 59 -1.41 -1.20 -1.40
N LEU A 60 -0.87 -1.49 -0.22
CA LEU A 60 0.01 -2.63 0.02
C LEU A 60 -0.70 -3.93 -0.33
N GLY A 61 -1.94 -4.13 0.15
CA GLY A 61 -2.69 -5.33 -0.18
C GLY A 61 -3.01 -5.44 -1.68
N LYS A 62 -3.27 -4.33 -2.37
CA LYS A 62 -3.42 -4.33 -3.84
C LYS A 62 -2.12 -4.68 -4.55
N ALA A 63 -0.99 -4.17 -4.07
CA ALA A 63 0.33 -4.46 -4.63
C ALA A 63 0.70 -5.93 -4.43
N CYS A 64 0.48 -6.49 -3.23
CA CYS A 64 0.67 -7.92 -2.97
C CYS A 64 -0.21 -8.78 -3.88
N LEU A 65 -1.49 -8.41 -4.07
CA LEU A 65 -2.39 -9.14 -4.97
C LEU A 65 -1.89 -9.09 -6.42
N ALA A 66 -1.46 -7.92 -6.90
CA ALA A 66 -0.89 -7.76 -8.24
C ALA A 66 0.44 -8.51 -8.40
N HIS A 67 1.18 -8.71 -7.31
CA HIS A 67 2.38 -9.53 -7.27
C HIS A 67 2.08 -11.05 -7.25
N GLY A 68 0.82 -11.45 -7.04
CA GLY A 68 0.40 -12.84 -6.92
C GLY A 68 0.52 -13.42 -5.51
N ASP A 69 0.87 -12.59 -4.51
CA ASP A 69 0.92 -13.00 -3.11
C ASP A 69 -0.40 -12.66 -2.41
N GLU A 70 -1.36 -13.54 -2.59
CA GLU A 70 -2.70 -13.38 -2.00
C GLU A 70 -2.68 -13.47 -0.48
N ILE A 71 -1.76 -14.25 0.10
CA ILE A 71 -1.63 -14.39 1.56
C ILE A 71 -1.18 -13.04 2.14
N ALA A 72 -0.12 -12.45 1.58
CA ALA A 72 0.34 -11.13 2.00
C ALA A 72 -0.68 -10.03 1.71
N ALA A 73 -1.50 -10.16 0.67
CA ALA A 73 -2.58 -9.22 0.38
C ALA A 73 -3.66 -9.25 1.46
N ALA A 74 -4.08 -10.44 1.88
CA ALA A 74 -5.07 -10.64 2.94
C ALA A 74 -4.56 -10.08 4.28
N ASP A 75 -3.31 -10.39 4.65
CA ASP A 75 -2.68 -9.87 5.86
C ASP A 75 -2.59 -8.34 5.85
N ALA A 76 -2.16 -7.74 4.74
CA ALA A 76 -2.06 -6.29 4.60
C ALA A 76 -3.42 -5.60 4.76
N TRP A 77 -4.50 -6.14 4.20
CA TRP A 77 -5.83 -5.57 4.39
C TRP A 77 -6.38 -5.80 5.79
N ARG A 78 -6.08 -6.93 6.45
CA ARG A 78 -6.45 -7.16 7.86
C ARG A 78 -5.77 -6.15 8.78
N SER A 79 -4.46 -5.95 8.64
CA SER A 79 -3.71 -4.93 9.39
C SER A 79 -4.21 -3.52 9.06
N GLY A 80 -4.50 -3.25 7.78
CA GLY A 80 -5.05 -1.98 7.33
C GLY A 80 -6.41 -1.66 7.93
N ILE A 81 -7.31 -2.64 8.04
CA ILE A 81 -8.62 -2.50 8.69
C ILE A 81 -8.43 -2.12 10.16
N ALA A 82 -7.51 -2.78 10.87
CA ALA A 82 -7.19 -2.44 12.26
C ALA A 82 -6.62 -1.01 12.37
N ALA A 83 -5.68 -0.64 11.51
CA ALA A 83 -5.10 0.71 11.47
C ALA A 83 -6.16 1.78 11.16
N ALA A 84 -7.07 1.51 10.22
CA ALA A 84 -8.17 2.39 9.86
C ALA A 84 -9.15 2.57 11.02
N ALA A 85 -9.49 1.50 11.73
CA ALA A 85 -10.32 1.56 12.93
C ALA A 85 -9.68 2.42 14.02
N LEU A 86 -8.36 2.27 14.24
CA LEU A 86 -7.60 3.09 15.18
C LEU A 86 -7.61 4.58 14.80
N ARG A 87 -7.53 4.90 13.51
CA ARG A 87 -7.61 6.28 13.01
C ARG A 87 -9.03 6.85 12.90
N GLY A 88 -10.06 6.03 13.09
CA GLY A 88 -11.45 6.38 12.81
C GLY A 88 -11.80 6.50 11.32
N ASP A 89 -10.95 5.98 10.43
CA ASP A 89 -11.15 6.00 8.98
C ASP A 89 -12.08 4.88 8.52
N LYS A 90 -13.38 5.09 8.77
CA LYS A 90 -14.45 4.13 8.40
C LYS A 90 -14.52 3.86 6.89
N GLN A 91 -14.03 4.77 6.07
CA GLN A 91 -14.06 4.61 4.61
C GLN A 91 -13.00 3.60 4.18
N ALA A 92 -11.75 3.76 4.65
CA ALA A 92 -10.69 2.81 4.37
C ALA A 92 -10.99 1.41 4.93
N GLU A 93 -11.56 1.33 6.13
CA GLU A 93 -12.01 0.09 6.76
C GLU A 93 -12.98 -0.69 5.84
N LYS A 94 -14.03 -0.01 5.35
CA LYS A 94 -15.02 -0.62 4.46
C LYS A 94 -14.42 -1.07 3.13
N GLU A 95 -13.59 -0.23 2.50
CA GLU A 95 -12.95 -0.55 1.22
C GLU A 95 -12.07 -1.80 1.34
N MET A 96 -11.19 -1.85 2.35
CA MET A 96 -10.31 -2.99 2.59
C MET A 96 -11.10 -4.24 2.96
N GLY A 97 -12.18 -4.11 3.74
CA GLY A 97 -13.06 -5.23 4.06
C GLY A 97 -13.81 -5.80 2.85
N VAL A 98 -14.08 -4.99 1.81
CA VAL A 98 -14.61 -5.50 0.55
C VAL A 98 -13.53 -6.24 -0.23
N PHE A 99 -12.30 -5.73 -0.28
CA PHE A 99 -11.20 -6.40 -0.98
C PHE A 99 -10.84 -7.74 -0.35
N LEU A 100 -10.73 -7.80 0.98
CA LEU A 100 -10.47 -9.04 1.71
C LEU A 100 -11.54 -10.09 1.44
N ARG A 101 -12.83 -9.73 1.56
CA ARG A 101 -13.93 -10.65 1.28
C ARG A 101 -13.96 -11.15 -0.17
N ARG A 102 -13.60 -10.29 -1.12
CA ARG A 102 -13.50 -10.68 -2.54
C ARG A 102 -12.38 -11.69 -2.76
N LEU A 103 -11.25 -11.50 -2.09
CA LEU A 103 -10.11 -12.40 -2.15
C LEU A 103 -10.43 -13.76 -1.53
N GLU A 104 -10.99 -13.77 -0.31
CA GLU A 104 -11.41 -15.00 0.37
C GLU A 104 -12.45 -15.79 -0.44
N LYS A 105 -13.33 -15.09 -1.17
CA LYS A 105 -14.30 -15.74 -2.07
C LYS A 105 -13.65 -16.30 -3.34
N ALA A 106 -12.60 -15.66 -3.86
CA ALA A 106 -11.91 -16.12 -5.06
C ALA A 106 -11.08 -17.40 -4.82
N GLN A 107 -10.71 -17.66 -3.56
CA GLN A 107 -9.94 -18.84 -3.14
C GLN A 107 -10.80 -20.05 -2.78
N ARG A 108 -12.13 -19.93 -2.88
CA ARG A 108 -13.09 -20.97 -2.49
C ARG A 108 -13.73 -21.62 -3.69
#